data_AF-A0A132A3B6-F1
#
_entry.id   AF-A0A132A3B6-F1
#
_cell.length_a   1.000
_cell.length_b   1.000
_cell.length_c   1.000
_cell.angle_alpha   90.00
_cell.angle_beta   90.00
_cell.angle_gamma   90.00
#
_symmetry.space_group_name_H-M   'P 1'
#
loop_
_entity.id
_entity.type
_entity.pdbx_description
1 polymer ?
#
loop_
_entity_poly.entity_id
_entity_poly.type
_entity_poly.pdbx_seq_one_letter_code
_entity_poly.pdbx_strand_id
1 'polypeptide(L)'
;MNENQEIENVFVSVRIRPFISFSEQKRSAKSIISLVDNNCLVLNHPEDRDQKRRFVYDRIFWSHDGFTEAQNGLLVADPNHTNGAIFADQEYIFRTIALPLLNNAWRGYNVSLFAYGQTGSGKSFTMIGHGANKGIVPRLCEELFNNIENRIGMNIGTEVNLSMLELYLENVRDLLDNDSLSKKKGLKIREHPAKGFFGMS
;
A
#
# COMPACT_ATOMS: atom_id res chain seq x y z
N MET A 1 26.33 22.14 12.27
CA MET A 1 25.15 22.70 12.95
C MET A 1 24.14 23.09 11.88
N ASN A 2 22.95 22.50 12.03
CA ASN A 2 21.65 22.67 11.39
C ASN A 2 20.96 21.31 11.63
N GLU A 3 20.66 20.99 12.89
CA GLU A 3 19.40 21.32 13.59
C GLU A 3 18.17 20.81 12.84
N ASN A 4 17.61 19.72 13.38
CA ASN A 4 16.19 19.36 13.40
C ASN A 4 15.41 19.59 12.10
N GLN A 5 15.51 18.65 11.15
CA GLN A 5 14.32 18.33 10.37
C GLN A 5 13.45 17.41 11.25
N GLU A 6 12.40 17.98 11.82
CA GLU A 6 11.25 17.19 12.31
C GLU A 6 10.79 16.28 11.18
N ILE A 7 11.01 14.96 11.31
CA ILE A 7 10.43 13.97 10.40
C ILE A 7 9.08 13.56 10.98
N GLU A 8 8.12 14.47 10.96
CA GLU A 8 6.70 14.15 11.13
C GLU A 8 5.89 14.84 10.05
N ASN A 9 5.99 14.32 8.82
CA ASN A 9 5.00 14.62 7.78
C ASN A 9 4.22 13.35 7.49
N VAL A 10 2.92 13.40 7.76
CA VAL A 10 1.97 12.42 7.23
C VAL A 10 2.03 12.51 5.71
N PHE A 11 2.54 11.47 5.06
CA PHE A 11 2.58 11.38 3.60
C PHE A 11 1.30 10.74 3.09
N VAL A 12 0.54 11.47 2.29
CA VAL A 12 -0.74 11.02 1.72
C VAL A 12 -0.58 10.76 0.24
N SER A 13 -0.75 9.50 -0.15
CA SER A 13 -0.76 9.09 -1.56
C SER A 13 -2.10 8.51 -1.98
N VAL A 14 -2.46 8.73 -3.24
CA VAL A 14 -3.68 8.18 -3.86
C VAL A 14 -3.30 7.25 -5.01
N ARG A 15 -3.92 6.07 -5.07
CA ARG A 15 -3.77 5.13 -6.20
C ARG A 15 -5.09 4.95 -6.93
N ILE A 16 -5.08 5.14 -8.24
CA ILE A 16 -6.27 4.96 -9.10
C ILE A 16 -6.19 3.58 -9.76
N ARG A 17 -7.14 2.69 -9.44
CA ARG A 17 -7.19 1.31 -9.97
C ARG A 17 -7.79 1.24 -11.38
N PRO A 18 -7.55 0.16 -12.14
CA PRO A 18 -8.30 -0.14 -13.35
C PRO A 18 -9.77 -0.40 -13.06
N PHE A 19 -10.61 -0.41 -14.10
CA PHE A 19 -11.96 -0.96 -14.00
C PHE A 19 -11.91 -2.47 -13.67
N ILE A 20 -12.73 -2.92 -12.72
CA ILE A 20 -12.68 -4.27 -12.11
C ILE A 20 -13.40 -5.31 -12.96
N SER A 21 -14.41 -4.92 -13.74
CA SER A 21 -15.33 -5.90 -14.29
C SER A 21 -15.68 -5.68 -15.75
N PHE A 22 -16.06 -6.79 -16.37
CA PHE A 22 -16.87 -6.83 -17.58
C PHE A 22 -18.12 -5.93 -17.50
N SER A 23 -18.66 -5.66 -16.29
CA SER A 23 -19.79 -4.76 -16.10
C SER A 23 -19.42 -3.27 -16.12
N GLU A 24 -18.26 -2.85 -15.61
CA GLU A 24 -17.77 -1.46 -15.74
C GLU A 24 -17.36 -1.18 -17.21
N GLN A 25 -16.67 -2.12 -17.84
CA GLN A 25 -16.25 -2.00 -19.25
C GLN A 25 -17.42 -2.07 -20.24
N LYS A 26 -18.41 -2.98 -20.05
CA LYS A 26 -19.58 -3.06 -20.95
C LYS A 26 -20.61 -1.96 -20.76
N ARG A 27 -20.72 -1.36 -19.57
CA ARG A 27 -21.69 -0.28 -19.31
C ARG A 27 -21.26 1.08 -19.84
N SER A 28 -20.17 1.14 -20.63
CA SER A 28 -19.57 2.42 -21.06
C SER A 28 -19.27 3.34 -19.87
N ALA A 29 -18.85 2.76 -18.75
CA ALA A 29 -18.49 3.54 -17.57
C ALA A 29 -17.32 4.46 -17.94
N LYS A 30 -17.46 5.74 -17.59
CA LYS A 30 -16.43 6.74 -17.84
C LYS A 30 -15.64 6.95 -16.56
N SER A 31 -14.32 7.02 -16.67
CA SER A 31 -13.51 7.49 -15.56
C SER A 31 -13.91 8.93 -15.26
N ILE A 32 -14.28 9.19 -14.01
CA ILE A 32 -14.53 10.54 -13.52
C ILE A 32 -13.27 11.20 -12.96
N ILE A 33 -12.12 10.50 -12.98
CA ILE A 33 -10.86 11.00 -12.45
C ILE A 33 -9.94 11.36 -13.63
N SER A 34 -9.39 12.56 -13.58
CA SER A 34 -8.36 13.02 -14.52
C SER A 34 -7.10 13.40 -13.75
N LEU A 35 -5.95 12.94 -14.22
CA LEU A 35 -4.67 13.35 -13.67
C LEU A 35 -4.26 14.69 -14.28
N VAL A 36 -3.86 15.65 -13.45
CA VAL A 36 -3.24 16.90 -13.92
C VAL A 36 -1.72 16.73 -13.94
N ASP A 37 -1.19 16.17 -12.86
CA ASP A 37 0.23 15.87 -12.66
C ASP A 37 0.37 14.80 -11.55
N ASN A 38 1.59 14.48 -11.15
CA ASN A 38 1.87 13.44 -10.15
C ASN A 38 1.35 13.74 -8.73
N ASN A 39 0.89 14.96 -8.46
CA ASN A 39 0.43 15.41 -7.15
C ASN A 39 -0.99 15.97 -7.19
N CYS A 40 -1.57 16.16 -8.37
CA CYS A 40 -2.90 16.73 -8.53
C CYS A 40 -3.82 15.89 -9.43
N LEU A 41 -5.02 15.61 -8.93
CA LEU A 41 -6.13 15.04 -9.70
C LEU A 41 -7.35 15.95 -9.71
N VAL A 42 -8.21 15.74 -10.70
CA VAL A 42 -9.53 16.36 -10.81
C VAL A 42 -10.58 15.27 -10.82
N LEU A 43 -11.57 15.41 -9.95
CA LEU A 43 -12.82 14.67 -9.98
C LEU A 43 -13.84 15.46 -10.81
N ASN A 44 -14.26 14.89 -11.92
CA ASN A 44 -15.27 15.46 -12.82
C ASN A 44 -16.66 14.96 -12.40
N HIS A 45 -17.65 15.84 -12.35
CA HIS A 45 -19.03 15.40 -12.13
C HIS A 45 -19.50 14.57 -13.35
N PRO A 46 -20.16 13.42 -13.14
CA PRO A 46 -20.50 12.48 -14.23
C PRO A 46 -21.48 13.09 -15.26
N GLU A 47 -22.31 14.03 -14.83
CA GLU A 47 -23.37 14.63 -15.67
C GLU A 47 -23.14 16.12 -15.97
N ASP A 48 -22.31 16.81 -15.17
CA ASP A 48 -22.08 18.25 -15.25
C ASP A 48 -20.60 18.48 -15.54
N ARG A 49 -20.29 18.87 -16.79
CA ARG A 49 -18.88 19.02 -17.20
C ARG A 49 -18.20 20.24 -16.61
N ASP A 50 -18.96 21.20 -16.09
CA ASP A 50 -18.44 22.43 -15.51
C ASP A 50 -18.15 22.26 -14.02
N GLN A 51 -18.82 21.31 -13.36
CA GLN A 51 -18.53 20.95 -11.98
C GLN A 51 -17.31 20.01 -11.88
N LYS A 52 -16.19 20.57 -11.44
CA LYS A 52 -14.92 19.87 -11.20
C LYS A 52 -14.39 20.14 -9.80
N ARG A 53 -13.84 19.12 -9.15
CA ARG A 53 -13.17 19.25 -7.85
C ARG A 53 -11.70 18.85 -7.98
N ARG A 54 -10.80 19.76 -7.65
CA ARG A 54 -9.35 19.54 -7.68
C ARG A 54 -8.86 19.10 -6.31
N PHE A 55 -8.01 18.08 -6.27
CA PHE A 55 -7.38 17.57 -5.05
C PHE A 55 -5.87 17.48 -5.25
N VAL A 56 -5.12 17.88 -4.22
CA VAL A 56 -3.66 17.84 -4.19
C VAL A 56 -3.22 16.90 -3.07
N TYR A 57 -2.27 16.03 -3.39
CA TYR A 57 -1.69 15.02 -2.51
C TYR A 57 -0.16 15.03 -2.67
N ASP A 58 0.55 14.36 -1.77
CA ASP A 58 2.01 14.24 -1.90
C ASP A 58 2.41 13.40 -3.11
N ARG A 59 1.57 12.41 -3.47
CA ARG A 59 1.72 11.61 -4.69
C ARG A 59 0.42 10.97 -5.16
N ILE A 60 0.29 10.84 -6.47
CA ILE A 60 -0.81 10.16 -7.14
C ILE A 60 -0.21 9.10 -8.06
N PHE A 61 -0.69 7.87 -7.91
CA PHE A 61 -0.31 6.72 -8.71
C PHE A 61 -1.43 6.38 -9.68
N TRP A 62 -1.15 6.54 -10.97
CA TRP A 62 -2.08 6.16 -12.03
C TRP A 62 -1.88 4.70 -12.40
N SER A 63 -2.72 3.81 -11.86
CA SER A 63 -2.74 2.39 -12.26
C SER A 63 -3.99 2.05 -13.07
N HIS A 64 -4.71 3.04 -13.63
CA HIS A 64 -6.04 2.84 -14.21
C HIS A 64 -6.00 2.15 -15.57
N ASP A 65 -5.07 2.56 -16.43
CA ASP A 65 -4.84 2.07 -17.79
C ASP A 65 -3.35 2.25 -18.13
N GLY A 66 -2.96 2.10 -19.39
CA GLY A 66 -1.56 2.22 -19.79
C GLY A 66 -0.70 1.00 -19.47
N PHE A 67 -1.32 -0.17 -19.31
CA PHE A 67 -0.62 -1.41 -19.04
C PHE A 67 -1.07 -2.54 -19.96
N THR A 68 -0.17 -3.51 -20.13
CA THR A 68 -0.45 -4.82 -20.71
C THR A 68 -0.11 -5.90 -19.70
N GLU A 69 -0.67 -7.09 -19.88
CA GLU A 69 -0.37 -8.25 -19.05
C GLU A 69 0.70 -9.11 -19.75
N ALA A 70 1.85 -9.28 -19.09
CA ALA A 70 2.89 -10.20 -19.54
C ALA A 70 2.45 -11.66 -19.39
N GLN A 71 3.16 -12.59 -20.03
CA GLN A 71 2.81 -14.02 -20.04
C GLN A 71 2.68 -14.65 -18.65
N ASN A 72 3.39 -14.11 -17.65
CA ASN A 72 3.34 -14.57 -16.26
C ASN A 72 2.24 -13.89 -15.42
N GLY A 73 1.38 -13.07 -16.02
CA GLY A 73 0.34 -12.31 -15.35
C GLY A 73 0.80 -10.99 -14.70
N LEU A 74 2.04 -10.57 -14.93
CA LEU A 74 2.56 -9.30 -14.42
C LEU A 74 2.01 -8.14 -15.26
N LEU A 75 1.46 -7.13 -14.61
CA LEU A 75 1.05 -5.89 -15.28
C LEU A 75 2.28 -5.01 -15.50
N VAL A 76 2.54 -4.67 -16.75
CA VAL A 76 3.68 -3.85 -17.17
C VAL A 76 3.20 -2.67 -17.99
N ALA A 77 3.93 -1.56 -17.93
CA ALA A 77 3.62 -0.37 -18.73
C ALA A 77 3.55 -0.73 -20.22
N ASP A 78 2.49 -0.30 -20.90
CA ASP A 78 2.34 -0.45 -22.34
C ASP A 78 2.94 0.77 -23.06
N PRO A 79 4.09 0.63 -23.74
CA PRO A 79 4.73 1.76 -24.42
C PRO A 79 3.91 2.34 -25.56
N ASN A 80 2.90 1.61 -26.07
CA ASN A 80 2.05 2.07 -27.16
C ASN A 80 0.77 2.77 -26.67
N HIS A 81 0.48 2.71 -25.37
CA HIS A 81 -0.66 3.38 -24.78
C HIS A 81 -0.29 4.81 -24.34
N THR A 82 -1.20 5.76 -24.52
CA THR A 82 -0.97 7.18 -24.16
C THR A 82 -0.57 7.37 -22.68
N ASN A 83 -1.17 6.57 -21.80
CA ASN A 83 -0.87 6.56 -20.37
C ASN A 83 0.22 5.56 -19.96
N GLY A 84 0.91 4.91 -20.89
CA GLY A 84 1.96 3.93 -20.60
C GLY A 84 3.09 4.49 -19.74
N ALA A 85 3.54 5.72 -20.05
CA ALA A 85 4.62 6.38 -19.33
C ALA A 85 4.27 6.78 -17.89
N ILE A 86 2.98 6.87 -17.55
CA ILE A 86 2.50 7.25 -16.22
C ILE A 86 1.93 6.06 -15.45
N PHE A 87 1.92 4.86 -16.04
CA PHE A 87 1.42 3.67 -15.38
C PHE A 87 2.27 3.34 -14.14
N ALA A 88 1.60 3.27 -13.00
CA ALA A 88 2.20 2.93 -11.72
C ALA A 88 1.99 1.44 -11.41
N ASP A 89 3.03 0.65 -11.65
CA ASP A 89 3.07 -0.76 -11.27
C ASP A 89 3.33 -0.94 -9.75
N GLN A 90 3.32 -2.19 -9.29
CA GLN A 90 3.52 -2.50 -7.87
C GLN A 90 4.93 -2.15 -7.39
N GLU A 91 5.93 -2.29 -8.26
CA GLU A 91 7.34 -2.05 -7.91
C GLU A 91 7.61 -0.56 -7.73
N TYR A 92 7.11 0.26 -8.64
CA TYR A 92 7.20 1.71 -8.56
C TYR A 92 6.52 2.26 -7.30
N ILE A 93 5.34 1.72 -6.95
CA ILE A 93 4.64 2.09 -5.71
C ILE A 93 5.45 1.68 -4.48
N PHE A 94 5.99 0.45 -4.45
CA PHE A 94 6.83 -0.03 -3.37
C PHE A 94 8.08 0.85 -3.17
N ARG A 95 8.83 1.12 -4.23
CA ARG A 95 10.03 1.97 -4.19
C ARG A 95 9.74 3.40 -3.76
N THR A 96 8.57 3.91 -4.12
CA THR A 96 8.18 5.28 -3.78
C THR A 96 7.72 5.42 -2.34
N ILE A 97 6.94 4.48 -1.83
CA ILE A 97 6.27 4.61 -0.53
C ILE A 97 6.94 3.77 0.55
N ALA A 98 7.14 2.48 0.29
CA ALA A 98 7.52 1.53 1.32
C ALA A 98 9.03 1.48 1.55
N LEU A 99 9.85 1.62 0.50
CA LEU A 99 11.30 1.60 0.62
C LEU A 99 11.86 2.73 1.51
N PRO A 100 11.38 4.00 1.40
CA PRO A 100 11.78 5.06 2.35
C PRO A 100 11.38 4.75 3.80
N LEU A 101 10.21 4.13 4.01
CA LEU A 101 9.77 3.71 5.35
C LEU A 101 10.67 2.61 5.91
N LEU A 102 11.04 1.62 5.10
CA LEU A 102 11.99 0.58 5.50
C LEU A 102 13.36 1.16 5.87
N ASN A 103 13.85 2.14 5.12
CA ASN A 103 15.09 2.85 5.44
C ASN A 103 15.00 3.61 6.77
N ASN A 104 13.85 4.21 7.08
CA ASN A 104 13.62 4.85 8.38
C ASN A 104 13.54 3.81 9.51
N ALA A 105 12.93 2.64 9.28
CA ALA A 105 12.95 1.54 10.25
C ALA A 105 14.38 1.08 10.57
N TRP A 106 15.25 0.96 9.57
CA TRP A 106 16.68 0.66 9.76
C TRP A 106 17.44 1.73 10.54
N ARG A 107 16.96 2.98 10.54
CA ARG A 107 17.50 4.09 11.33
C ARG A 107 16.95 4.12 12.76
N GLY A 108 16.08 3.17 13.13
CA GLY A 108 15.49 3.05 14.46
C GLY A 108 14.19 3.84 14.65
N TYR A 109 13.55 4.32 13.57
CA TYR A 109 12.26 5.01 13.66
C TYR A 109 11.09 4.03 13.54
N ASN A 110 10.02 4.28 14.30
CA ASN A 110 8.75 3.60 14.10
C ASN A 110 8.09 4.13 12.82
N VAL A 111 7.64 3.22 11.96
CA VAL A 111 6.96 3.55 10.71
C VAL A 111 5.60 2.88 10.65
N SER A 112 4.65 3.50 9.96
CA SER A 112 3.32 2.96 9.76
C SER A 112 2.80 3.33 8.39
N LEU A 113 2.12 2.39 7.73
CA LEU A 113 1.51 2.57 6.42
C LEU A 113 0.11 1.97 6.43
N PHE A 114 -0.88 2.77 6.03
CA PHE A 114 -2.27 2.35 5.98
C PHE A 114 -2.81 2.49 4.55
N ALA A 115 -3.55 1.49 4.09
CA ALA A 115 -4.34 1.58 2.87
C ALA A 115 -5.79 1.89 3.23
N TYR A 116 -6.33 3.00 2.71
CA TYR A 116 -7.69 3.46 2.98
C TYR A 116 -8.51 3.57 1.68
N GLY A 117 -9.83 3.42 1.78
CA GLY A 117 -10.77 3.58 0.67
C GLY A 117 -11.93 2.58 0.71
N GLN A 118 -12.88 2.73 -0.20
CA GLN A 118 -14.08 1.87 -0.29
C GLN A 118 -13.75 0.40 -0.59
N THR A 119 -14.71 -0.50 -0.34
CA THR A 119 -14.60 -1.90 -0.80
C THR A 119 -14.39 -1.96 -2.31
N GLY A 120 -13.46 -2.80 -2.74
CA GLY A 120 -13.07 -2.89 -4.15
C GLY A 120 -12.21 -1.72 -4.67
N SER A 121 -11.70 -0.81 -3.83
CA SER A 121 -10.80 0.27 -4.31
C SER A 121 -9.37 -0.19 -4.61
N GLY A 122 -9.00 -1.42 -4.25
CA GLY A 122 -7.64 -1.95 -4.45
C GLY A 122 -6.72 -1.88 -3.23
N LYS A 123 -7.25 -1.69 -2.01
CA LYS A 123 -6.47 -1.72 -0.76
C LYS A 123 -5.63 -3.00 -0.62
N SER A 124 -6.27 -4.18 -0.68
CA SER A 124 -5.59 -5.47 -0.57
C SER A 124 -4.63 -5.72 -1.72
N PHE A 125 -4.98 -5.27 -2.94
CA PHE A 125 -4.07 -5.36 -4.09
C PHE A 125 -2.82 -4.49 -3.88
N THR A 126 -2.93 -3.32 -3.25
CA THR A 126 -1.78 -2.46 -2.95
C THR A 126 -0.91 -3.05 -1.84
N MET A 127 -1.52 -3.51 -0.75
CA MET A 127 -0.77 -4.02 0.40
C MET A 127 -0.19 -5.42 0.17
N ILE A 128 -0.97 -6.35 -0.36
CA ILE A 128 -0.60 -7.77 -0.50
C ILE A 128 -0.30 -8.12 -1.95
N GLY A 129 -1.11 -7.61 -2.89
CA GLY A 129 -1.00 -7.96 -4.31
C GLY A 129 -1.77 -9.23 -4.68
N HIS A 130 -1.57 -9.68 -5.93
CA HIS A 130 -2.19 -10.90 -6.46
C HIS A 130 -1.34 -11.51 -7.58
N GLY A 131 -1.16 -12.84 -7.54
CA GLY A 131 -0.37 -13.56 -8.55
C GLY A 131 1.05 -13.00 -8.67
N ALA A 132 1.47 -12.69 -9.89
CA ALA A 132 2.77 -12.06 -10.17
C ALA A 132 2.89 -10.61 -9.65
N ASN A 133 1.77 -9.94 -9.40
CA ASN A 133 1.71 -8.54 -8.97
C ASN A 133 1.84 -8.41 -7.44
N LYS A 134 2.96 -8.88 -6.87
CA LYS A 134 3.26 -8.77 -5.42
C LYS A 134 3.13 -7.33 -4.94
N GLY A 135 2.41 -7.11 -3.84
CA GLY A 135 2.18 -5.78 -3.24
C GLY A 135 3.28 -5.35 -2.28
N ILE A 136 2.98 -4.34 -1.46
CA ILE A 136 3.95 -3.72 -0.55
C ILE A 136 4.51 -4.68 0.49
N VAL A 137 3.66 -5.43 1.21
CA VAL A 137 4.07 -6.32 2.31
C VAL A 137 5.06 -7.39 1.85
N PRO A 138 4.77 -8.22 0.82
CA PRO A 138 5.72 -9.24 0.39
C PRO A 138 7.04 -8.64 -0.14
N ARG A 139 7.00 -7.52 -0.87
CA ARG A 139 8.22 -6.83 -1.34
C ARG A 139 9.04 -6.27 -0.19
N LEU A 140 8.38 -5.73 0.84
CA LEU A 140 9.04 -5.23 2.04
C LEU A 140 9.73 -6.35 2.80
N CYS A 141 9.09 -7.51 2.94
CA CYS A 141 9.71 -8.69 3.55
C CYS A 141 10.94 -9.15 2.75
N GLU A 142 10.83 -9.27 1.43
CA GLU A 142 11.96 -9.64 0.56
C GLU A 142 13.13 -8.65 0.72
N GLU A 143 12.86 -7.35 0.65
CA GLU A 143 13.88 -6.31 0.79
C GLU A 143 14.48 -6.28 2.21
N LEU A 144 13.69 -6.53 3.25
CA LEU A 144 14.16 -6.61 4.63
C LEU A 144 15.18 -7.73 4.79
N PHE A 145 14.87 -8.93 4.32
CA PHE A 145 15.78 -10.07 4.44
C PHE A 145 17.01 -9.96 3.53
N ASN A 146 16.88 -9.41 2.32
CA ASN A 146 18.03 -9.08 1.48
C ASN A 146 18.99 -8.12 2.18
N ASN A 147 18.47 -7.12 2.89
CA ASN A 147 19.29 -6.19 3.67
C ASN A 147 19.99 -6.85 4.87
N ILE A 148 19.37 -7.85 5.48
CA ILE A 148 19.98 -8.64 6.57
C ILE A 148 21.13 -9.48 6.02
N GLU A 149 20.91 -10.19 4.91
CA GLU A 149 21.93 -11.02 4.27
C GLU A 149 23.17 -10.20 3.87
N ASN A 150 22.96 -9.01 3.32
CA ASN A 150 24.05 -8.10 2.95
C ASN A 150 24.85 -7.53 4.13
N ARG A 151 24.39 -7.71 5.37
CA ARG A 151 25.07 -7.27 6.61
C ARG A 151 25.78 -8.41 7.34
N ILE A 152 25.73 -9.63 6.80
CA ILE A 152 26.48 -10.77 7.34
C ILE A 152 27.98 -10.41 7.36
N GLY A 153 28.62 -10.58 8.52
CA GLY A 153 30.03 -10.24 8.73
C GLY A 153 30.30 -8.87 9.34
N MET A 154 29.29 -8.00 9.48
CA MET A 154 29.44 -6.68 10.15
C MET A 154 29.40 -6.75 11.69
N ASN A 155 29.34 -7.95 12.28
CA ASN A 155 29.17 -8.17 13.73
C ASN A 155 27.91 -7.48 14.32
N ILE A 156 26.83 -7.39 13.53
CA ILE A 156 25.53 -6.85 13.94
C ILE A 156 24.52 -8.00 13.99
N GLY A 157 24.03 -8.33 15.18
CA GLY A 157 22.91 -9.26 15.35
C GLY A 157 21.60 -8.58 14.97
N THR A 158 20.75 -9.26 14.19
CA THR A 158 19.41 -8.75 13.82
C THR A 158 18.35 -9.77 14.23
N GLU A 159 17.31 -9.30 14.91
CA GLU A 159 16.13 -10.08 15.28
C GLU A 159 14.90 -9.50 14.56
N VAL A 160 14.08 -10.36 13.97
CA VAL A 160 12.84 -9.97 13.28
C VAL A 160 11.67 -10.72 13.89
N ASN A 161 10.71 -9.96 14.40
CA ASN A 161 9.45 -10.48 14.93
C ASN A 161 8.29 -9.99 14.05
N LEU A 162 7.35 -10.88 13.73
CA LEU A 162 6.18 -10.60 12.89
C LEU A 162 4.89 -10.95 13.63
N SER A 163 3.91 -10.06 13.57
CA SER A 163 2.53 -10.33 13.97
C SER A 163 1.59 -9.90 12.85
N MET A 164 0.49 -10.65 12.68
CA MET A 164 -0.54 -10.33 11.69
C MET A 164 -1.91 -10.45 12.36
N LEU A 165 -2.62 -9.33 12.46
CA LEU A 165 -3.87 -9.25 13.23
C LEU A 165 -5.02 -8.77 12.36
N GLU A 166 -6.21 -9.35 12.57
CA GLU A 166 -7.48 -8.85 12.03
C GLU A 166 -8.27 -8.16 13.14
N LEU A 167 -8.74 -6.94 12.88
CA LEU A 167 -9.70 -6.23 13.73
C LEU A 167 -11.06 -6.22 13.03
N TYR A 168 -12.03 -6.97 13.56
CA TYR A 168 -13.39 -7.04 13.01
C TYR A 168 -14.42 -6.95 14.13
N LEU A 169 -15.31 -5.95 14.06
CA LEU A 169 -16.35 -5.70 15.07
C LEU A 169 -15.80 -5.74 16.50
N GLU A 170 -14.76 -4.93 16.77
CA GLU A 170 -14.06 -4.86 18.07
C GLU A 170 -13.42 -6.17 18.54
N ASN A 171 -13.37 -7.21 17.69
CA ASN A 171 -12.67 -8.46 17.98
C ASN A 171 -11.32 -8.48 17.26
N VAL A 172 -10.26 -8.71 18.03
CA VAL A 172 -8.91 -8.93 17.51
C VAL A 172 -8.70 -10.41 17.29
N ARG A 173 -8.22 -10.81 16.11
CA ARG A 173 -7.84 -12.19 15.81
C ARG A 173 -6.39 -12.24 15.35
N ASP A 174 -5.66 -13.23 15.85
CA ASP A 174 -4.32 -13.53 15.36
C ASP A 174 -4.42 -14.37 14.07
N LEU A 175 -3.91 -13.84 12.97
CA LEU A 175 -3.95 -14.51 11.66
C LEU A 175 -2.81 -15.53 11.49
N LEU A 176 -1.84 -15.58 12.41
CA LEU A 176 -0.76 -16.56 12.41
C LEU A 176 -1.04 -17.75 13.35
N ASP A 177 -2.01 -17.63 14.26
CA ASP A 177 -2.48 -18.74 15.09
C ASP A 177 -3.53 -19.57 14.35
N ASN A 178 -3.11 -20.72 13.81
CA ASN A 178 -3.99 -21.66 13.11
C ASN A 178 -5.11 -22.23 14.02
N ASP A 179 -4.92 -22.27 15.34
CA ASP A 179 -5.93 -22.75 16.29
C ASP A 179 -6.99 -21.68 16.62
N SER A 180 -6.70 -20.40 16.36
CA SER A 180 -7.62 -19.28 16.61
C SER A 180 -8.89 -19.34 15.74
N LEU A 181 -8.81 -19.97 14.56
CA LEU A 181 -9.96 -20.22 13.68
C LEU A 181 -11.03 -21.10 14.36
N SER A 182 -10.63 -21.95 15.31
CA SER A 182 -11.53 -22.80 16.10
C SER A 182 -12.05 -22.11 17.37
N LYS A 183 -11.31 -21.12 17.89
CA LYS A 183 -11.64 -20.38 19.11
C LYS A 183 -12.47 -19.15 18.75
N LYS A 184 -13.79 -19.20 18.98
CA LYS A 184 -14.73 -18.06 18.80
C LYS A 184 -14.43 -16.80 19.65
N LYS A 185 -13.34 -16.76 20.44
CA LYS A 185 -12.96 -15.62 21.28
C LYS A 185 -11.72 -14.94 20.71
N GLY A 186 -11.82 -13.64 20.44
CA GLY A 186 -10.67 -12.82 20.04
C GLY A 186 -9.65 -12.61 21.16
N LEU A 187 -8.49 -12.06 20.81
CA LEU A 187 -7.42 -11.70 21.75
C LEU A 187 -7.94 -10.65 22.75
N LYS A 188 -7.53 -10.77 24.01
CA LYS A 188 -7.80 -9.73 25.00
C LYS A 188 -6.78 -8.61 24.87
N ILE A 189 -7.25 -7.39 24.62
CA ILE A 189 -6.42 -6.18 24.63
C ILE A 189 -6.11 -5.81 26.08
N ARG A 190 -4.85 -5.53 26.38
CA ARG A 190 -4.38 -5.01 27.67
C ARG A 190 -3.53 -3.77 27.47
N GLU A 191 -3.41 -2.95 28.53
CA GLU A 191 -2.58 -1.76 28.55
C GLU A 191 -1.38 -1.98 29.49
N HIS A 192 -0.17 -1.65 29.02
CA HIS A 192 1.03 -1.60 29.83
C HIS A 192 1.44 -0.14 30.05
N PRO A 193 1.67 0.31 31.31
CA PRO A 193 1.92 1.73 31.63
C PRO A 193 3.06 2.40 30.85
N ALA A 194 4.06 1.61 30.43
CA ALA A 194 5.22 2.11 29.68
C ALA A 194 5.24 1.72 28.18
N LYS A 195 4.41 0.77 27.74
CA LYS A 195 4.46 0.22 26.36
C LYS A 195 3.18 0.44 25.56
N GLY A 196 2.13 0.98 26.19
CA GLY A 196 0.82 1.17 25.56
C GLY A 196 0.03 -0.13 25.45
N PHE A 197 -0.87 -0.21 24.46
CA PHE A 197 -1.77 -1.36 24.27
C PHE A 197 -1.09 -2.54 23.57
N PHE A 198 -1.43 -3.76 23.98
CA PHE A 198 -0.93 -5.00 23.36
C PHE A 198 -1.97 -6.13 23.43
N GLY A 199 -1.93 -7.05 22.45
CA GLY A 199 -2.75 -8.26 22.41
C GLY A 199 -2.01 -9.45 23.01
N MET A 200 -2.73 -10.37 23.67
CA MET A 200 -2.17 -11.59 24.26
C MET A 200 -3.02 -12.79 23.80
N SER A 201 -2.37 -13.83 23.28
CA SER A 201 -2.99 -15.12 22.90
C SER A 201 -3.28 -15.98 24.12
#